data_AF-A0A318HU12-F1
#
_entry.id   AF-A0A318HU12-F1
#
_cell.length_a   1.000
_cell.length_b   1.000
_cell.length_c   1.000
_cell.angle_alpha   90.00
_cell.angle_beta   90.00
_cell.angle_gamma   90.00
#
_symmetry.space_group_name_H-M   'P 1'
#
loop_
_entity.id
_entity.type
_entity.pdbx_description
1 polymer ?
#
loop_
_entity_poly.entity_id
_entity_poly.type
_entity_poly.pdbx_seq_one_letter_code
_entity_poly.pdbx_strand_id
1 'polypeptide(L)' 'SVGASEFGRDGETIDAILRKADERLYRAKHQGRNRVVAA' A
#
# COMPACT_ATOMS: atom_id res chain seq x y z
N SER A 1 -6.79 3.45 -8.48
CA SER A 1 -5.45 3.23 -7.90
C SER A 1 -5.56 2.24 -6.79
N VAL A 2 -4.53 1.43 -6.58
CA VAL A 2 -4.49 0.37 -5.57
C VAL A 2 -3.13 0.41 -4.87
N GLY A 3 -3.13 0.27 -3.55
CA GLY A 3 -1.94 -0.04 -2.75
C GLY A 3 -2.10 -1.43 -2.16
N ALA A 4 -1.05 -2.26 -2.26
CA ALA A 4 -1.04 -3.61 -1.70
C ALA A 4 0.04 -3.72 -0.62
N SER A 5 -0.22 -4.50 0.42
CA SER A 5 0.74 -4.83 1.48
C SER A 5 0.62 -6.30 1.89
N GLU A 6 1.67 -6.81 2.53
CA GLU A 6 1.84 -8.22 2.86
C GLU A 6 2.19 -8.38 4.35
N PHE A 7 1.48 -9.28 5.05
CA PHE A 7 1.82 -9.67 6.42
C PHE A 7 3.24 -10.24 6.50
N GLY A 8 3.99 -9.90 7.53
CA GLY A 8 5.40 -10.27 7.70
C GLY A 8 6.35 -9.31 6.99
N ARG A 9 6.20 -9.09 5.68
CA ARG A 9 7.06 -8.15 4.95
C ARG A 9 6.81 -6.69 5.34
N ASP A 10 5.54 -6.29 5.41
CA ASP A 10 5.13 -4.91 5.66
C ASP A 10 4.68 -4.66 7.11
N GLY A 11 4.76 -5.70 7.94
CA GLY A 11 4.44 -5.67 9.37
C GLY A 11 3.72 -6.92 9.83
N GLU A 12 3.76 -7.17 11.14
CA GLU A 12 3.13 -8.33 11.78
C GLU A 12 1.81 -7.96 12.49
N THR A 13 1.37 -6.71 12.38
CA THR A 13 0.09 -6.25 12.95
C THR A 13 -0.84 -5.77 11.85
N ILE A 14 -2.14 -5.86 12.11
CA ILE A 14 -3.16 -5.38 11.18
C ILE A 14 -2.99 -3.88 10.87
N ASP A 15 -2.65 -3.08 11.89
CA ASP A 15 -2.43 -1.65 11.74
C ASP A 15 -1.23 -1.35 10.85
N ALA A 16 -0.14 -2.10 10.99
CA ALA A 16 1.05 -1.93 10.16
C ALA A 16 0.74 -2.23 8.68
N ILE A 17 0.02 -3.32 8.43
CA ILE A 17 -0.36 -3.75 7.08
C ILE A 17 -1.31 -2.74 6.43
N LEU A 18 -2.34 -2.29 7.15
CA LEU A 18 -3.30 -1.30 6.64
C LEU A 18 -2.61 0.03 6.35
N ARG A 19 -1.75 0.50 7.26
CA ARG A 19 -0.99 1.74 7.06
C ARG A 19 -0.11 1.65 5.81
N LYS A 20 0.54 0.50 5.57
CA LYS A 20 1.39 0.33 4.39
C LYS A 20 0.60 0.29 3.08
N ALA A 21 -0.56 -0.38 3.07
CA ALA A 21 -1.44 -0.38 1.92
C ALA A 21 -1.91 1.04 1.58
N ASP A 22 -2.26 1.83 2.58
CA ASP A 22 -2.73 3.21 2.38
C ASP A 22 -1.61 4.13 1.85
N GLU A 23 -0.39 4.05 2.39
CA GLU A 23 0.78 4.77 1.85
C GLU A 23 0.99 4.48 0.36
N ARG A 24 0.87 3.22 -0.04
CA ARG A 24 1.04 2.81 -1.44
C ARG A 24 -0.14 3.24 -2.32
N LEU A 25 -1.37 3.22 -1.78
CA LEU A 25 -2.54 3.75 -2.48
C LEU A 25 -2.39 5.26 -2.71
N TYR A 26 -1.89 5.99 -1.72
CA TYR A 26 -1.58 7.41 -1.84
C TYR A 26 -0.58 7.68 -2.96
N ARG A 27 0.55 6.95 -2.99
CA ARG A 27 1.53 7.01 -4.09
C ARG A 27 0.88 6.72 -5.45
N ALA A 28 0.06 5.67 -5.52
CA ALA A 28 -0.64 5.28 -6.73
C ALA A 28 -1.65 6.33 -7.21
N LYS A 29 -2.21 7.16 -6.32
CA LYS A 29 -3.07 8.30 -6.70
C LYS A 29 -2.25 9.45 -7.27
N HIS A 30 -1.07 9.72 -6.69
CA HIS A 30 -0.21 10.84 -7.09
C HIS A 30 0.64 10.59 -8.33
N GLN A 31 0.87 9.33 -8.70
CA GLN A 31 1.60 8.96 -9.90
C GLN A 31 0.71 8.81 -11.17
N GLY A 32 -0.38 9.57 -11.27
CA GLY A 32 -1.25 9.58 -12.46
C GLY A 32 -2.43 8.60 -12.43
N ARG A 33 -2.74 8.02 -11.25
CA ARG A 33 -3.88 7.12 -11.02
C ARG A 33 -3.85 5.84 -11.86
N ASN A 34 -4.94 5.07 -11.82
CA ASN A 34 -5.16 3.80 -12.53
C ASN A 34 -3.97 2.80 -12.51
N ARG A 35 -3.31 2.66 -11.36
CA ARG A 35 -2.16 1.77 -11.17
C ARG A 35 -2.16 1.09 -9.80
N VAL A 36 -1.35 0.04 -9.70
CA VAL A 36 -1.09 -0.73 -8.48
C VAL A 36 0.32 -0.42 -7.99
N VAL A 37 0.49 -0.21 -6.68
CA VAL A 37 1.81 -0.07 -6.04
C VAL A 37 1.91 -1.11 -4.93
N ALA A 38 2.91 -1.98 -5.01
CA ALA A 38 3.17 -3.06 -4.05
C ALA A 38 4.61 -3.06 -3.49
N ALA A 39 5.53 -2.29 -4.09
CA ALA A 39 6.90 -2.08 -3.61
C ALA A 39 6.96 -0.83 -2.72
#